data_AF-U3DJ31-F1
#
_entry.id   AF-U3DJ31-F1
#
_cell.length_a   1.000
_cell.length_b   1.000
_cell.length_c   1.000
_cell.angle_alpha   90.00
_cell.angle_beta   90.00
_cell.angle_gamma   90.00
#
_symmetry.space_group_name_H-M   'P 1'
#
loop_
_entity.id
_entity.type
_entity.pdbx_description
1 polymer ?
#
loop_
_entity_poly.entity_id
_entity_poly.type
_entity_poly.pdbx_seq_one_letter_code
_entity_poly.pdbx_strand_id
1 'polypeptide(L)'
;MAPPSRRECPSPSWRFPGLLLAALVLLRSSCSDACGPPPTFEAMELTSKPKPYYKVGEQVEYDCKKGYHHFAPFLTHSICDRNHTWLPISDEPCVKKVCHYIPNPLHGEAILANGSYSFGNQLHFICNDGYYLIGKEILYCELKGSDAVWSGRPPICQKILCKPPPKINNGKHTFSDVEVFEYLDAVTYSCDPAPGPDPFSLIGESTIYCRDNSLWSDDAPECKVVKCRFPVIENGKQIAGFGKKFYYKATVIFECDKGFHIIGSDTIVCNSNSTWDPPVPKCAKGPRPTYKPPVSRYPGYPNPDEGMLNSLDEWAIALIVIAILVGVAIISFGLHRYLQRRKKKGTYLTDETHREVNFTSL
;
A
#
# COMPACT_ATOMS: atom_id res chain seq x y z
N MET A 1 -24.72 -18.43 -51.47
CA MET A 1 -25.28 -17.14 -51.02
C MET A 1 -24.12 -16.18 -50.81
N ALA A 2 -23.97 -15.19 -51.69
CA ALA A 2 -22.91 -14.19 -51.62
C ALA A 2 -23.13 -13.25 -50.42
N PRO A 3 -22.07 -12.69 -49.80
CA PRO A 3 -22.22 -11.66 -48.79
C PRO A 3 -22.89 -10.41 -49.41
N PRO A 4 -23.78 -9.71 -48.69
CA PRO A 4 -24.40 -8.50 -49.22
C PRO A 4 -23.31 -7.46 -49.51
N SER A 5 -23.20 -7.09 -50.78
CA SER A 5 -22.24 -6.13 -51.30
C SER A 5 -22.56 -4.73 -50.82
N ARG A 6 -21.53 -3.98 -50.43
CA ARG A 6 -21.51 -2.51 -50.44
C ARG A 6 -22.03 -2.05 -51.82
N ARG A 7 -23.26 -1.54 -51.89
CA ARG A 7 -23.74 -0.87 -53.10
C ARG A 7 -23.36 0.60 -53.00
N GLU A 8 -22.56 1.07 -53.94
CA GLU A 8 -22.48 2.49 -54.22
C GLU A 8 -23.82 2.91 -54.83
N CYS A 9 -24.51 3.87 -54.20
CA CYS A 9 -25.74 4.42 -54.76
C CYS A 9 -25.45 5.04 -56.14
N PRO A 10 -26.39 4.97 -57.10
CA PRO A 10 -26.30 5.77 -58.30
C PRO A 10 -26.33 7.23 -57.88
N SER A 11 -25.31 8.00 -58.25
CA SER A 11 -25.33 9.46 -58.18
C SER A 11 -26.63 9.98 -58.81
N PRO A 12 -27.31 10.98 -58.23
CA PRO A 12 -28.41 11.62 -58.92
C PRO A 12 -27.86 12.21 -60.23
N SER A 13 -28.28 11.65 -61.37
CA SER A 13 -27.90 12.15 -62.69
C SER A 13 -28.66 13.44 -62.96
N TRP A 14 -28.23 14.53 -62.33
CA TRP A 14 -28.67 15.86 -62.69
C TRP A 14 -27.86 16.31 -63.90
N ARG A 15 -28.44 16.15 -65.09
CA ARG A 15 -27.99 16.88 -66.28
C ARG A 15 -28.23 18.37 -66.02
N PHE A 16 -27.19 19.08 -65.61
CA PHE A 16 -27.08 20.53 -65.81
C PHE A 16 -25.74 20.78 -66.50
N PRO A 17 -25.72 21.35 -67.72
CA PRO A 17 -24.48 21.79 -68.33
C PRO A 17 -24.10 23.14 -67.72
N GLY A 18 -22.96 23.21 -67.05
CA GLY A 18 -22.31 24.49 -66.76
C GLY A 18 -21.87 24.67 -65.31
N LEU A 19 -20.55 24.63 -65.14
CA LEU A 19 -19.77 25.51 -64.25
C LEU A 19 -20.11 25.49 -62.75
N LEU A 20 -19.37 24.65 -61.99
CA LEU A 20 -18.64 25.02 -60.74
C LEU A 20 -18.18 23.73 -60.02
N LEU A 21 -17.01 23.20 -60.41
CA LEU A 21 -16.32 22.13 -59.68
C LEU A 21 -15.45 22.74 -58.58
N ALA A 22 -16.05 22.98 -57.41
CA ALA A 22 -15.35 22.98 -56.12
C ALA A 22 -16.35 23.23 -54.98
N ALA A 23 -17.08 22.21 -54.53
CA ALA A 23 -17.59 22.06 -53.14
C ALA A 23 -18.61 20.92 -53.00
N LEU A 24 -18.29 19.68 -53.37
CA LEU A 24 -19.14 18.51 -53.01
C LEU A 24 -18.30 17.28 -52.70
N VAL A 25 -17.37 17.40 -51.75
CA VAL A 25 -16.64 16.25 -51.17
C VAL A 25 -17.27 15.76 -49.86
N LEU A 26 -18.33 16.39 -49.33
CA LEU A 26 -18.78 16.11 -47.95
C LEU A 26 -20.12 15.40 -47.77
N LEU A 27 -20.67 14.71 -48.77
CA LEU A 27 -21.84 13.83 -48.56
C LEU A 27 -21.69 12.50 -49.31
N ARG A 28 -20.66 11.71 -48.98
CA ARG A 28 -20.76 10.24 -49.10
C ARG A 28 -21.67 9.75 -47.97
N SER A 29 -22.98 9.98 -48.12
CA SER A 29 -24.01 9.29 -47.36
C SER A 29 -23.91 7.80 -47.70
N SER A 30 -23.40 7.01 -46.76
CA SER A 30 -23.39 5.55 -46.86
C SER A 30 -24.81 5.04 -46.65
N CYS A 31 -25.57 4.82 -47.72
CA CYS A 31 -26.83 4.07 -47.62
C CYS A 31 -26.48 2.61 -47.28
N SER A 32 -27.00 2.12 -46.15
CA SER A 32 -26.81 0.75 -45.68
C SER A 32 -28.17 0.05 -45.69
N ASP A 33 -28.30 -1.04 -46.44
CA ASP A 33 -29.53 -1.87 -46.54
C ASP A 33 -29.69 -2.85 -45.34
N ALA A 34 -28.99 -2.58 -44.24
CA ALA A 34 -28.89 -3.46 -43.07
C ALA A 34 -28.54 -2.65 -41.81
N CYS A 35 -29.00 -3.12 -40.65
CA CYS A 35 -28.58 -2.58 -39.37
C CYS A 35 -27.11 -2.92 -39.11
N GLY A 36 -26.38 -1.97 -38.52
CA GLY A 36 -25.02 -2.19 -38.01
C GLY A 36 -25.01 -3.03 -36.72
N PRO A 37 -23.85 -3.15 -36.06
CA PRO A 37 -23.73 -3.86 -34.79
C PRO A 37 -24.76 -3.39 -33.74
N PRO A 38 -25.31 -4.30 -32.92
CA PRO A 38 -26.27 -3.94 -31.89
C PRO A 38 -25.69 -2.97 -30.85
N PRO A 39 -26.53 -2.15 -30.19
CA PRO A 39 -26.09 -1.29 -29.10
C PRO A 39 -25.50 -2.09 -27.93
N THR A 40 -24.52 -1.50 -27.25
CA THR A 40 -23.84 -2.06 -26.07
C THR A 40 -24.23 -1.31 -24.81
N PHE A 41 -24.35 -2.02 -23.69
CA PHE A 41 -24.89 -1.48 -22.44
C PHE A 41 -23.98 -1.75 -21.24
N GLU A 42 -24.18 -1.03 -20.14
CA GLU A 42 -23.42 -1.23 -18.91
C GLU A 42 -23.95 -2.44 -18.15
N ALA A 43 -25.28 -2.57 -18.02
CA ALA A 43 -25.93 -3.58 -17.18
C ALA A 43 -26.34 -4.86 -17.92
N MET A 44 -26.40 -4.86 -19.26
CA MET A 44 -26.74 -6.03 -20.08
C MET A 44 -25.73 -6.32 -21.19
N GLU A 45 -25.68 -7.57 -21.62
CA GLU A 45 -24.79 -8.07 -22.66
C GLU A 45 -25.53 -8.92 -23.68
N LEU A 46 -25.02 -8.93 -24.92
CA LEU A 46 -25.63 -9.66 -26.02
C LEU A 46 -25.45 -11.17 -25.80
N THR A 47 -26.52 -11.95 -25.90
CA THR A 47 -26.47 -13.42 -25.69
C THR A 47 -25.71 -14.16 -26.79
N SER A 48 -25.63 -13.55 -27.98
CA SER A 48 -25.00 -14.12 -29.16
C SER A 48 -23.79 -13.28 -29.62
N LYS A 49 -22.92 -13.88 -30.44
CA LYS A 49 -21.77 -13.15 -30.99
C LYS A 49 -22.25 -12.09 -32.00
N PRO A 50 -21.77 -10.83 -31.91
CA PRO A 50 -22.24 -9.77 -32.80
C PRO A 50 -21.80 -10.02 -34.24
N LYS A 51 -22.73 -9.87 -35.18
CA LYS A 51 -22.46 -9.86 -36.62
C LYS A 51 -22.09 -8.44 -37.05
N PRO A 52 -21.32 -8.28 -38.14
CA PRO A 52 -21.07 -6.95 -38.70
C PRO A 52 -22.34 -6.29 -39.29
N TYR A 53 -23.33 -7.09 -39.72
CA TYR A 53 -24.58 -6.63 -40.35
C TYR A 53 -25.77 -7.54 -40.00
N TYR A 54 -26.95 -6.94 -39.86
CA TYR A 54 -28.23 -7.61 -39.55
C TYR A 54 -29.32 -7.21 -40.54
N LYS A 55 -30.11 -8.19 -41.01
CA LYS A 55 -31.24 -7.93 -41.92
C LYS A 55 -32.42 -7.31 -41.17
N VAL A 56 -33.24 -6.54 -41.89
CA VAL A 56 -34.52 -6.02 -41.38
C VAL A 56 -35.38 -7.18 -40.86
N GLY A 57 -35.90 -7.03 -39.65
CA GLY A 57 -36.67 -8.05 -38.93
C GLY A 57 -35.82 -9.05 -38.13
N GLU A 58 -34.48 -9.04 -38.22
CA GLU A 58 -33.64 -9.83 -37.29
C GLU A 58 -33.75 -9.27 -35.87
N GLN A 59 -33.92 -10.17 -34.91
CA GLN A 59 -34.00 -9.88 -33.48
C GLN A 59 -32.69 -10.27 -32.80
N VAL A 60 -32.26 -9.44 -31.86
CA VAL A 60 -31.17 -9.72 -30.94
C VAL A 60 -31.68 -9.70 -29.50
N GLU A 61 -31.15 -10.59 -28.70
CA GLU A 61 -31.53 -10.78 -27.30
C GLU A 61 -30.35 -10.43 -26.38
N TYR A 62 -30.68 -9.83 -25.25
CA TYR A 62 -29.75 -9.40 -24.23
C TYR A 62 -30.05 -10.12 -22.93
N ASP A 63 -28.99 -10.47 -22.19
CA ASP A 63 -29.06 -10.95 -20.83
C ASP A 63 -28.41 -9.95 -19.89
N CYS A 64 -28.92 -9.85 -18.65
CA CYS A 64 -28.27 -9.02 -17.65
C CYS A 64 -26.89 -9.58 -17.31
N LYS A 65 -25.88 -8.70 -17.22
CA LYS A 65 -24.52 -9.10 -16.87
C LYS A 65 -24.46 -9.72 -15.48
N LYS A 66 -23.37 -10.46 -15.22
CA LYS A 66 -23.10 -11.01 -13.88
C LYS A 66 -23.15 -9.91 -12.81
N GLY A 67 -23.96 -10.14 -11.77
CA GLY A 67 -24.20 -9.16 -10.71
C GLY A 67 -25.44 -8.30 -10.89
N TYR A 68 -26.18 -8.50 -12.00
CA TYR A 68 -27.47 -7.88 -12.26
C TYR A 68 -28.58 -8.95 -12.27
N HIS A 69 -29.81 -8.52 -12.01
CA HIS A 69 -31.00 -9.33 -12.21
C HIS A 69 -32.01 -8.56 -13.05
N HIS A 70 -32.77 -9.28 -13.85
CA HIS A 70 -33.81 -8.70 -14.70
C HIS A 70 -35.06 -8.41 -13.86
N PHE A 71 -35.58 -7.19 -14.01
CA PHE A 71 -36.83 -6.77 -13.44
C PHE A 71 -37.91 -6.80 -14.54
N ALA A 72 -38.80 -7.80 -14.49
CA ALA A 72 -39.93 -7.92 -15.42
C ALA A 72 -40.98 -6.81 -15.16
N PRO A 73 -41.69 -6.30 -16.18
CA PRO A 73 -42.00 -6.91 -17.48
C PRO A 73 -41.26 -6.31 -18.70
N PHE A 74 -40.13 -5.64 -18.50
CA PHE A 74 -39.47 -4.89 -19.58
C PHE A 74 -38.75 -5.78 -20.61
N LEU A 75 -38.68 -5.29 -21.86
CA LEU A 75 -38.09 -5.98 -23.00
C LEU A 75 -36.57 -6.08 -22.88
N THR A 76 -36.02 -7.27 -23.13
CA THR A 76 -34.57 -7.55 -23.22
C THR A 76 -34.16 -7.88 -24.66
N HIS A 77 -34.95 -7.46 -25.65
CA HIS A 77 -34.64 -7.69 -27.06
C HIS A 77 -34.89 -6.45 -27.91
N SER A 78 -34.13 -6.32 -28.99
CA SER A 78 -34.31 -5.29 -30.00
C SER A 78 -34.39 -5.92 -31.39
N ILE A 79 -35.14 -5.28 -32.28
CA ILE A 79 -35.40 -5.75 -33.64
C ILE A 79 -34.85 -4.70 -34.61
N CYS A 80 -34.22 -5.14 -35.69
CA CYS A 80 -33.79 -4.27 -36.77
C CYS A 80 -35.03 -3.76 -37.56
N ASP A 81 -35.38 -2.50 -37.39
CA ASP A 81 -36.54 -1.86 -38.02
C ASP A 81 -36.32 -1.62 -39.53
N ARG A 82 -37.41 -1.35 -40.27
CA ARG A 82 -37.40 -1.05 -41.71
C ARG A 82 -36.56 0.17 -42.06
N ASN A 83 -36.34 1.07 -41.11
CA ASN A 83 -35.46 2.23 -41.26
C ASN A 83 -33.96 1.87 -41.13
N HIS A 84 -33.62 0.58 -41.04
CA HIS A 84 -32.25 0.08 -40.85
C HIS A 84 -31.61 0.56 -39.54
N THR A 85 -32.45 0.81 -38.53
CA THR A 85 -32.07 1.18 -37.17
C THR A 85 -32.65 0.19 -36.15
N TRP A 86 -31.95 -0.02 -35.05
CA TRP A 86 -32.45 -0.85 -33.95
C TRP A 86 -33.62 -0.15 -33.23
N LEU A 87 -34.66 -0.91 -32.88
CA LEU A 87 -35.72 -0.38 -32.03
C LEU A 87 -35.16 0.06 -30.66
N PRO A 88 -35.67 1.16 -30.07
CA PRO A 88 -35.18 1.67 -28.80
C PRO A 88 -35.24 0.61 -27.69
N ILE A 89 -34.12 0.43 -26.99
CA ILE A 89 -33.98 -0.48 -25.86
C ILE A 89 -33.08 0.18 -24.79
N SER A 90 -33.37 -0.09 -23.53
CA SER A 90 -32.68 0.47 -22.35
C SER A 90 -32.23 -0.67 -21.43
N ASP A 91 -31.13 -0.48 -20.71
CA ASP A 91 -30.60 -1.44 -19.73
C ASP A 91 -31.07 -1.17 -18.28
N GLU A 92 -31.94 -0.16 -18.08
CA GLU A 92 -32.63 0.11 -16.82
C GLU A 92 -33.32 -1.11 -16.16
N PRO A 93 -33.90 -2.08 -16.92
CA PRO A 93 -34.48 -3.28 -16.33
C PRO A 93 -33.47 -4.24 -15.69
N CYS A 94 -32.19 -4.11 -16.02
CA CYS A 94 -31.12 -4.88 -15.39
C CYS A 94 -30.61 -4.09 -14.17
N VAL A 95 -31.06 -4.50 -12.99
CA VAL A 95 -30.71 -3.85 -11.72
C VAL A 95 -29.65 -4.64 -10.98
N LYS A 96 -28.69 -3.94 -10.35
CA LYS A 96 -27.63 -4.59 -9.56
C LYS A 96 -28.26 -5.43 -8.45
N LYS A 97 -27.73 -6.64 -8.26
CA LYS A 97 -28.06 -7.48 -7.11
C LYS A 97 -27.56 -6.81 -5.85
N VAL A 98 -28.35 -6.88 -4.80
CA VAL A 98 -28.04 -6.24 -3.51
C VAL A 98 -27.84 -7.31 -2.44
N CYS A 99 -26.85 -7.10 -1.58
CA CYS A 99 -26.68 -7.89 -0.38
C CYS A 99 -27.77 -7.55 0.64
N HIS A 100 -28.03 -8.47 1.58
CA HIS A 100 -28.99 -8.22 2.65
C HIS A 100 -28.56 -7.03 3.52
N TYR A 101 -29.55 -6.31 4.05
CA TYR A 101 -29.32 -5.22 4.99
C TYR A 101 -28.69 -5.75 6.28
N ILE A 102 -27.58 -5.14 6.71
CA ILE A 102 -26.96 -5.39 8.01
C ILE A 102 -27.26 -4.18 8.91
N PRO A 103 -27.94 -4.36 10.05
CA PRO A 103 -28.15 -3.27 11.00
C PRO A 103 -26.83 -2.86 11.66
N ASN A 104 -26.79 -1.64 12.19
CA ASN A 104 -25.66 -1.18 12.99
C ASN A 104 -25.37 -2.15 14.15
N PRO A 105 -24.10 -2.51 14.38
CA PRO A 105 -23.74 -3.30 15.55
C PRO A 105 -24.03 -2.51 16.83
N LEU A 106 -24.30 -3.23 17.92
CA LEU A 106 -24.49 -2.59 19.22
C LEU A 106 -23.20 -1.84 19.61
N HIS A 107 -23.30 -0.56 19.99
CA HIS A 107 -22.17 0.32 20.26
C HIS A 107 -21.20 0.51 19.07
N GLY A 108 -21.73 0.50 17.85
CA GLY A 108 -21.00 0.88 16.65
C GLY A 108 -21.92 1.28 15.49
N GLU A 109 -21.31 1.49 14.34
CA GLU A 109 -21.96 1.96 13.12
C GLU A 109 -21.47 1.16 11.92
N ALA A 110 -22.39 0.87 10.98
CA ALA A 110 -22.10 0.25 9.70
C ALA A 110 -22.21 1.31 8.58
N ILE A 111 -21.09 1.67 7.97
CA ILE A 111 -20.96 2.77 7.01
C ILE A 111 -20.77 2.21 5.60
N LEU A 112 -21.67 2.60 4.70
CA LEU A 112 -21.59 2.23 3.28
C LEU A 112 -20.54 3.09 2.56
N ALA A 113 -19.43 2.49 2.13
CA ALA A 113 -18.38 3.22 1.41
C ALA A 113 -18.89 3.78 0.06
N ASN A 114 -19.79 3.06 -0.60
CA ASN A 114 -20.32 3.42 -1.93
C ASN A 114 -21.83 3.74 -1.90
N GLY A 115 -22.39 4.06 -0.73
CA GLY A 115 -23.78 4.51 -0.56
C GLY A 115 -24.89 3.49 -0.85
N SER A 116 -24.57 2.24 -1.23
CA SER A 116 -25.58 1.19 -1.45
C SER A 116 -25.06 -0.21 -1.15
N TYR A 117 -25.98 -1.15 -0.93
CA TYR A 117 -25.72 -2.58 -0.69
C TYR A 117 -25.45 -3.38 -1.96
N SER A 118 -25.16 -2.71 -3.07
CA SER A 118 -25.00 -3.33 -4.39
C SER A 118 -23.78 -4.25 -4.46
N PHE A 119 -23.86 -5.29 -5.28
CA PHE A 119 -22.72 -6.14 -5.62
C PHE A 119 -21.49 -5.30 -6.02
N GLY A 120 -20.34 -5.66 -5.44
CA GLY A 120 -19.07 -4.95 -5.61
C GLY A 120 -18.80 -3.86 -4.57
N ASN A 121 -19.80 -3.47 -3.77
CA ASN A 121 -19.63 -2.42 -2.75
C ASN A 121 -19.12 -2.97 -1.41
N GLN A 122 -18.64 -2.04 -0.58
CA GLN A 122 -18.06 -2.32 0.73
C GLN A 122 -18.88 -1.72 1.87
N LEU A 123 -18.93 -2.43 2.99
CA LEU A 123 -19.53 -2.00 4.24
C LEU A 123 -18.44 -1.99 5.32
N HIS A 124 -18.19 -0.80 5.88
CA HIS A 124 -17.20 -0.57 6.92
C HIS A 124 -17.88 -0.55 8.28
N PHE A 125 -17.22 -1.08 9.29
CA PHE A 125 -17.72 -1.07 10.66
C PHE A 125 -16.80 -0.26 11.56
N ILE A 126 -17.39 0.66 12.31
CA ILE A 126 -16.67 1.48 13.28
C ILE A 126 -17.35 1.29 14.64
N CYS A 127 -16.57 1.06 15.70
CA CYS A 127 -17.09 0.99 17.05
C CYS A 127 -17.07 2.38 17.70
N ASN A 128 -18.03 2.62 18.59
CA ASN A 128 -18.09 3.85 19.37
C ASN A 128 -16.90 3.94 20.32
N ASP A 129 -16.62 5.16 20.81
CA ASP A 129 -15.61 5.38 21.83
C ASP A 129 -15.83 4.48 23.06
N GLY A 130 -14.75 3.86 23.54
CA GLY A 130 -14.81 2.88 24.63
C GLY A 130 -15.12 1.45 24.19
N TYR A 131 -15.21 1.17 22.89
CA TYR A 131 -15.40 -0.16 22.33
C TYR A 131 -14.33 -0.48 21.28
N TYR A 132 -13.92 -1.75 21.21
CA TYR A 132 -13.01 -2.25 20.18
C TYR A 132 -13.69 -3.30 19.30
N LEU A 133 -13.24 -3.40 18.04
CA LEU A 133 -13.86 -4.23 17.02
C LEU A 133 -13.33 -5.66 17.07
N ILE A 134 -14.23 -6.65 17.19
CA ILE A 134 -13.92 -8.08 17.08
C ILE A 134 -14.55 -8.63 15.80
N GLY A 135 -13.70 -9.03 14.85
CA GLY A 135 -14.11 -9.61 13.58
C GLY A 135 -13.48 -8.88 12.40
N LYS A 136 -14.17 -8.88 11.25
CA LYS A 136 -13.74 -8.15 10.06
C LYS A 136 -14.26 -6.72 10.11
N GLU A 137 -13.36 -5.75 9.98
CA GLU A 137 -13.70 -4.32 9.87
C GLU A 137 -14.45 -3.99 8.58
N ILE A 138 -14.16 -4.73 7.49
CA ILE A 138 -14.74 -4.49 6.17
C ILE A 138 -15.39 -5.79 5.65
N LEU A 139 -16.63 -5.68 5.19
CA LEU A 139 -17.31 -6.71 4.42
C LEU A 139 -17.52 -6.27 2.97
N TYR A 140 -17.37 -7.21 2.05
CA TYR A 140 -17.53 -7.02 0.61
C TYR A 140 -18.81 -7.71 0.14
N CYS A 141 -19.62 -7.03 -0.69
CA CYS A 141 -20.79 -7.64 -1.28
C CYS A 141 -20.37 -8.44 -2.52
N GLU A 142 -20.31 -9.76 -2.37
CA GLU A 142 -19.79 -10.69 -3.37
C GLU A 142 -20.90 -11.57 -3.97
N LEU A 143 -20.63 -12.21 -5.11
CA LEU A 143 -21.56 -13.17 -5.70
C LEU A 143 -21.20 -14.59 -5.28
N LYS A 144 -22.14 -15.24 -4.59
CA LYS A 144 -22.08 -16.67 -4.30
C LYS A 144 -23.09 -17.39 -5.19
N GLY A 145 -22.61 -17.93 -6.30
CA GLY A 145 -23.49 -18.48 -7.35
C GLY A 145 -24.25 -17.36 -8.05
N SER A 146 -25.58 -17.39 -7.98
CA SER A 146 -26.46 -16.35 -8.50
C SER A 146 -26.70 -15.20 -7.51
N ASP A 147 -26.41 -15.37 -6.22
CA ASP A 147 -26.93 -14.47 -5.19
C ASP A 147 -25.83 -13.54 -4.65
N ALA A 148 -26.21 -12.30 -4.32
CA ALA A 148 -25.32 -11.33 -3.70
C ALA A 148 -25.31 -11.55 -2.17
N VAL A 149 -24.14 -11.87 -1.62
CA VAL A 149 -23.95 -12.20 -0.20
C VAL A 149 -22.70 -11.52 0.34
N TRP A 150 -22.75 -11.07 1.58
CA TRP A 150 -21.60 -10.51 2.27
C TRP A 150 -20.48 -11.53 2.48
N SER A 151 -19.23 -11.09 2.34
CA SER A 151 -17.99 -11.88 2.47
C SER A 151 -17.72 -12.44 3.88
N GLY A 152 -18.64 -12.28 4.82
CA GLY A 152 -18.46 -12.65 6.22
C GLY A 152 -19.66 -12.29 7.09
N ARG A 153 -19.51 -12.55 8.39
CA ARG A 153 -20.48 -12.13 9.41
C ARG A 153 -20.13 -10.71 9.91
N PRO A 154 -21.13 -9.91 10.32
CA PRO A 154 -20.88 -8.61 10.95
C PRO A 154 -19.98 -8.75 12.20
N PRO A 155 -19.09 -7.79 12.47
CA PRO A 155 -18.27 -7.78 13.67
C PRO A 155 -19.07 -7.41 14.92
N ILE A 156 -18.44 -7.57 16.08
CA ILE A 156 -19.00 -7.20 17.39
C ILE A 156 -18.14 -6.11 18.00
N CYS A 157 -18.77 -5.05 18.52
CA CYS A 157 -18.10 -4.04 19.31
C CYS A 157 -18.12 -4.44 20.78
N GLN A 158 -16.94 -4.72 21.35
CA GLN A 158 -16.80 -5.12 22.75
C GLN A 158 -16.27 -3.97 23.59
N LYS A 159 -16.84 -3.78 24.80
CA LYS A 159 -16.39 -2.74 25.73
C LYS A 159 -14.90 -2.95 26.05
N ILE A 160 -14.13 -1.87 25.98
CA ILE A 160 -12.73 -1.84 26.37
C ILE A 160 -12.67 -1.92 27.90
N LEU A 161 -12.01 -2.97 28.40
CA LEU A 161 -11.75 -3.18 29.81
C LEU A 161 -10.29 -3.63 29.96
N CYS A 162 -9.50 -2.88 30.72
CA CYS A 162 -8.11 -3.24 31.00
C CYS A 162 -8.01 -3.98 32.33
N LYS A 163 -7.07 -4.93 32.37
CA LYS A 163 -6.62 -5.54 33.62
C LYS A 163 -5.79 -4.52 34.43
N PRO A 164 -5.64 -4.72 35.75
CA PRO A 164 -4.82 -3.84 36.57
C PRO A 164 -3.41 -3.72 36.00
N PRO A 165 -2.82 -2.52 36.06
CA PRO A 165 -1.51 -2.27 35.49
C PRO A 165 -0.43 -3.05 36.28
N PRO A 166 0.75 -3.32 35.68
CA PRO A 166 1.80 -4.08 36.35
C PRO A 166 2.29 -3.42 37.65
N LYS A 167 2.53 -4.22 38.69
CA LYS A 167 3.21 -3.74 39.90
C LYS A 167 4.70 -3.56 39.60
N ILE A 168 5.27 -2.45 40.07
CA ILE A 168 6.69 -2.11 39.86
C ILE A 168 7.46 -2.20 41.17
N ASN A 169 8.77 -2.42 41.09
CA ASN A 169 9.63 -2.42 42.27
C ASN A 169 9.88 -0.99 42.75
N ASN A 170 9.92 -0.79 44.07
CA ASN A 170 10.18 0.51 44.71
C ASN A 170 9.22 1.63 44.28
N GLY A 171 7.98 1.28 43.96
CA GLY A 171 6.95 2.22 43.57
C GLY A 171 5.56 1.62 43.66
N LYS A 172 4.58 2.51 43.54
CA LYS A 172 3.15 2.21 43.61
C LYS A 172 2.39 3.06 42.60
N HIS A 173 1.19 2.64 42.23
CA HIS A 173 0.28 3.41 41.39
C HIS A 173 -1.02 3.75 42.14
N THR A 174 -1.74 4.76 41.65
CA THR A 174 -3.09 5.08 42.12
C THR A 174 -4.07 3.95 41.79
N PHE A 175 -5.15 3.82 42.57
CA PHE A 175 -6.20 2.81 42.37
C PHE A 175 -5.70 1.35 42.43
N SER A 176 -4.78 1.05 43.36
CA SER A 176 -4.20 -0.29 43.54
C SER A 176 -5.21 -1.40 43.82
N ASP A 177 -6.39 -1.04 44.33
CA ASP A 177 -7.43 -1.98 44.77
C ASP A 177 -8.50 -2.22 43.69
N VAL A 178 -8.40 -1.54 42.55
CA VAL A 178 -9.33 -1.66 41.43
C VAL A 178 -8.91 -2.83 40.54
N GLU A 179 -9.82 -3.78 40.31
CA GLU A 179 -9.57 -4.99 39.52
C GLU A 179 -9.86 -4.82 38.03
N VAL A 180 -10.68 -3.84 37.64
CA VAL A 180 -11.10 -3.61 36.26
C VAL A 180 -11.10 -2.11 35.96
N PHE A 181 -10.40 -1.72 34.89
CA PHE A 181 -10.30 -0.34 34.44
C PHE A 181 -11.08 -0.15 33.14
N GLU A 182 -11.85 0.93 33.03
CA GLU A 182 -12.59 1.29 31.83
C GLU A 182 -11.75 2.14 30.87
N TYR A 183 -12.26 2.35 29.66
CA TYR A 183 -11.58 3.16 28.65
C TYR A 183 -11.23 4.57 29.17
N LEU A 184 -9.99 4.99 28.92
CA LEU A 184 -9.39 6.25 29.39
C LEU A 184 -9.22 6.38 30.91
N ASP A 185 -9.54 5.37 31.71
CA ASP A 185 -9.13 5.37 33.11
C ASP A 185 -7.61 5.43 33.18
N ALA A 186 -7.11 6.34 34.01
CA ALA A 186 -5.69 6.63 34.14
C ALA A 186 -5.17 6.26 35.52
N VAL A 187 -3.97 5.70 35.54
CA VAL A 187 -3.22 5.37 36.75
C VAL A 187 -1.91 6.14 36.73
N THR A 188 -1.55 6.72 37.87
CA THR A 188 -0.30 7.46 38.02
C THR A 188 0.62 6.71 38.97
N TYR A 189 1.81 6.39 38.48
CA TYR A 189 2.89 5.78 39.22
C TYR A 189 3.68 6.82 40.01
N SER A 190 4.16 6.39 41.18
CA SER A 190 5.00 7.15 42.08
C SER A 190 6.02 6.22 42.71
N CYS A 191 7.26 6.69 42.84
CA CYS A 191 8.29 5.90 43.52
C CYS A 191 8.13 5.98 45.04
N ASP A 192 8.55 4.92 45.71
CA ASP A 192 8.58 4.85 47.16
C ASP A 192 9.60 5.85 47.75
N PRO A 193 9.49 6.19 49.04
CA PRO A 193 10.49 7.00 49.72
C PRO A 193 11.88 6.39 49.59
N ALA A 194 12.90 7.26 49.53
CA ALA A 194 14.28 6.85 49.35
C ALA A 194 14.74 5.92 50.51
N PRO A 195 15.37 4.77 50.22
CA PRO A 195 15.94 3.89 51.24
C PRO A 195 17.27 4.42 51.79
N GLY A 196 17.79 5.54 51.25
CA GLY A 196 19.09 6.09 51.57
C GLY A 196 19.23 7.56 51.15
N PRO A 197 20.46 8.07 50.97
CA PRO A 197 20.72 9.49 50.75
C PRO A 197 20.38 10.00 49.35
N ASP A 198 20.09 9.09 48.42
CA ASP A 198 19.78 9.38 47.02
C ASP A 198 18.37 8.82 46.70
N PRO A 199 17.45 9.63 46.14
CA PRO A 199 16.08 9.21 45.88
C PRO A 199 15.94 8.29 44.67
N PHE A 200 14.84 7.54 44.63
CA PHE A 200 14.43 6.86 43.41
C PHE A 200 13.99 7.88 42.35
N SER A 201 14.38 7.62 41.12
CA SER A 201 13.94 8.35 39.93
C SER A 201 12.95 7.48 39.16
N LEU A 202 11.84 8.08 38.71
CA LEU A 202 10.87 7.43 37.83
C LEU A 202 11.32 7.55 36.38
N ILE A 203 11.46 6.41 35.70
CA ILE A 203 11.95 6.30 34.33
C ILE A 203 10.83 5.74 33.46
N GLY A 204 10.37 6.53 32.50
CA GLY A 204 9.21 6.23 31.66
C GLY A 204 8.11 7.27 31.88
N GLU A 205 6.93 7.00 31.31
CA GLU A 205 5.74 7.81 31.56
C GLU A 205 5.17 7.53 32.95
N SER A 206 4.89 8.59 33.71
CA SER A 206 4.35 8.45 35.07
C SER A 206 2.87 8.12 35.07
N THR A 207 2.14 8.46 34.01
CA THR A 207 0.69 8.25 33.92
C THR A 207 0.39 7.46 32.66
N ILE A 208 -0.24 6.31 32.84
CA ILE A 208 -0.72 5.46 31.74
C ILE A 208 -2.23 5.34 31.83
N TYR A 209 -2.91 5.19 30.70
CA TYR A 209 -4.36 5.07 30.64
C TYR A 209 -4.79 3.83 29.85
N CYS A 210 -5.98 3.30 30.15
CA CYS A 210 -6.54 2.16 29.45
C CYS A 210 -6.92 2.57 28.02
N ARG A 211 -6.31 1.92 27.03
CA ARG A 211 -6.49 2.15 25.60
C ARG A 211 -7.23 0.98 24.95
N ASP A 212 -7.21 0.95 23.62
CA ASP A 212 -7.83 -0.06 22.79
C ASP A 212 -7.23 -1.46 23.02
N ASN A 213 -8.00 -2.47 22.65
CA ASN A 213 -7.60 -3.89 22.75
C ASN A 213 -7.22 -4.35 24.17
N SER A 214 -7.78 -3.70 25.21
CA SER A 214 -7.52 -4.04 26.62
C SER A 214 -6.04 -3.88 27.03
N LEU A 215 -5.32 -2.96 26.39
CA LEU A 215 -3.92 -2.64 26.68
C LEU A 215 -3.79 -1.25 27.30
N TRP A 216 -2.75 -1.08 28.11
CA TRP A 216 -2.36 0.24 28.62
C TRP A 216 -1.65 1.05 27.54
N SER A 217 -1.72 2.37 27.64
CA SER A 217 -1.18 3.32 26.67
C SER A 217 0.34 3.24 26.48
N ASP A 218 1.07 2.82 27.53
CA ASP A 218 2.52 2.69 27.59
C ASP A 218 2.90 1.57 28.59
N ASP A 219 4.16 1.15 28.57
CA ASP A 219 4.72 0.20 29.52
C ASP A 219 4.85 0.82 30.92
N ALA A 220 4.83 -0.02 31.96
CA ALA A 220 4.97 0.45 33.34
C ALA A 220 6.38 1.06 33.57
N PRO A 221 6.48 2.21 34.24
CA PRO A 221 7.77 2.88 34.45
C PRO A 221 8.64 2.15 35.48
N GLU A 222 9.94 2.43 35.47
CA GLU A 222 10.88 1.90 36.46
C GLU A 222 11.21 2.91 37.56
N CYS A 223 11.23 2.46 38.82
CA CYS A 223 11.74 3.23 39.95
C CYS A 223 13.10 2.69 40.40
N LYS A 224 14.18 3.42 40.06
CA LYS A 224 15.55 3.08 40.47
C LYS A 224 16.37 4.32 40.79
N VAL A 225 17.44 4.15 41.55
CA VAL A 225 18.35 5.26 41.88
C VAL A 225 19.18 5.56 40.63
N VAL A 226 18.98 6.75 40.08
CA VAL A 226 19.77 7.27 38.95
C VAL A 226 20.58 8.45 39.46
N LYS A 227 21.91 8.34 39.40
CA LYS A 227 22.80 9.40 39.85
C LYS A 227 24.03 9.49 38.97
N CYS A 228 24.11 10.56 38.21
CA CYS A 228 25.27 10.82 37.37
C CYS A 228 26.46 11.36 38.17
N ARG A 229 27.66 11.01 37.72
CA ARG A 229 28.92 11.56 38.26
C ARG A 229 28.96 13.07 38.08
N PHE A 230 29.66 13.76 38.98
CA PHE A 230 29.90 15.20 38.85
C PHE A 230 30.64 15.48 37.52
N PRO A 231 30.08 16.29 36.61
CA PRO A 231 30.69 16.52 35.32
C PRO A 231 31.82 17.55 35.45
N VAL A 232 33.03 17.14 35.05
CA VAL A 232 34.24 17.99 35.10
C VAL A 232 34.64 18.31 33.67
N ILE A 233 34.82 19.60 33.39
CA ILE A 233 35.32 20.10 32.10
C ILE A 233 36.62 20.88 32.35
N GLU A 234 37.65 20.57 31.56
CA GLU A 234 38.92 21.31 31.61
C GLU A 234 38.88 22.48 30.62
N ASN A 235 39.42 23.64 31.00
CA ASN A 235 39.42 24.87 30.19
C ASN A 235 38.00 25.32 29.80
N GLY A 236 37.05 25.10 30.70
CA GLY A 236 35.67 25.54 30.59
C GLY A 236 35.01 25.61 31.96
N LYS A 237 33.79 26.11 31.99
CA LYS A 237 33.00 26.34 33.19
C LYS A 237 31.55 25.90 32.97
N GLN A 238 30.93 25.44 34.04
CA GLN A 238 29.49 25.20 34.07
C GLN A 238 28.77 26.54 34.14
N ILE A 239 27.76 26.75 33.29
CA ILE A 239 26.96 27.99 33.25
C ILE A 239 25.51 27.79 33.68
N ALA A 240 25.01 26.54 33.68
CA ALA A 240 23.67 26.20 34.15
C ALA A 240 23.62 24.82 34.81
N GLY A 241 22.58 24.59 35.62
CA GLY A 241 22.34 23.30 36.29
C GLY A 241 23.24 23.05 37.50
N PHE A 242 23.63 24.07 38.25
CA PHE A 242 24.56 23.95 39.38
C PHE A 242 24.02 23.03 40.49
N GLY A 243 24.84 22.11 40.98
CA GLY A 243 24.46 21.19 42.06
C GLY A 243 25.60 20.28 42.49
N LYS A 244 25.46 19.65 43.67
CA LYS A 244 26.41 18.64 44.17
C LYS A 244 26.06 17.21 43.74
N LYS A 245 24.79 16.99 43.36
CA LYS A 245 24.24 15.70 42.96
C LYS A 245 23.34 15.90 41.75
N PHE A 246 23.42 14.99 40.78
CA PHE A 246 22.69 15.05 39.52
C PHE A 246 21.91 13.75 39.35
N TYR A 247 20.58 13.84 39.27
CA TYR A 247 19.70 12.69 39.12
C TYR A 247 19.12 12.62 37.70
N TYR A 248 18.20 11.69 37.44
CA TYR A 248 17.60 11.49 36.12
C TYR A 248 17.05 12.81 35.52
N LYS A 249 17.29 13.01 34.21
CA LYS A 249 16.94 14.22 33.46
C LYS A 249 17.57 15.54 33.97
N ALA A 250 18.53 15.48 34.89
CA ALA A 250 19.31 16.67 35.24
C ALA A 250 20.09 17.16 34.03
N THR A 251 19.99 18.46 33.73
CA THR A 251 20.63 19.10 32.57
C THR A 251 21.73 20.04 33.03
N VAL A 252 22.91 19.92 32.42
CA VAL A 252 24.07 20.77 32.70
C VAL A 252 24.55 21.39 31.40
N ILE A 253 24.86 22.69 31.43
CA ILE A 253 25.35 23.43 30.26
C ILE A 253 26.74 23.98 30.56
N PHE A 254 27.63 23.87 29.58
CA PHE A 254 29.03 24.31 29.65
C PHE A 254 29.36 25.44 28.68
N GLU A 255 30.34 26.25 29.08
CA GLU A 255 30.97 27.25 28.23
C GLU A 255 32.50 27.09 28.35
N CYS A 256 33.22 27.07 27.22
CA CYS A 256 34.68 27.02 27.25
C CYS A 256 35.30 28.38 27.59
N ASP A 257 36.48 28.36 28.20
CA ASP A 257 37.23 29.56 28.54
C ASP A 257 37.70 30.31 27.28
N LYS A 258 38.11 31.57 27.47
CA LYS A 258 38.60 32.41 26.36
C LYS A 258 39.76 31.73 25.62
N GLY A 259 39.64 31.62 24.30
CA GLY A 259 40.65 30.99 23.43
C GLY A 259 40.47 29.48 23.23
N PHE A 260 39.45 28.89 23.84
CA PHE A 260 39.05 27.50 23.64
C PHE A 260 37.69 27.44 22.92
N HIS A 261 37.45 26.33 22.22
CA HIS A 261 36.16 26.00 21.65
C HIS A 261 35.69 24.62 22.09
N ILE A 262 34.38 24.43 22.11
CA ILE A 262 33.76 23.20 22.55
C ILE A 262 33.79 22.13 21.45
N ILE A 263 34.08 20.89 21.84
CA ILE A 263 33.99 19.68 21.03
C ILE A 263 32.95 18.77 21.67
N GLY A 264 31.86 18.51 20.94
CA GLY A 264 30.68 17.81 21.43
C GLY A 264 29.48 18.74 21.55
N SER A 265 28.54 18.40 22.43
CA SER A 265 27.41 19.27 22.78
C SER A 265 27.74 20.10 24.02
N ASP A 266 27.31 21.35 24.03
CA ASP A 266 27.38 22.23 25.22
C ASP A 266 26.41 21.82 26.33
N THR A 267 25.41 21.01 26.00
CA THR A 267 24.34 20.59 26.88
C THR A 267 24.38 19.08 27.06
N ILE A 268 24.43 18.61 28.31
CA ILE A 268 24.40 17.19 28.65
C ILE A 268 23.25 16.88 29.60
N VAL A 269 22.63 15.71 29.43
CA VAL A 269 21.49 15.26 30.25
C VAL A 269 21.84 13.93 30.93
N CYS A 270 21.50 13.81 32.21
CA CYS A 270 21.67 12.56 32.95
C CYS A 270 20.61 11.54 32.52
N ASN A 271 21.01 10.47 31.85
CA ASN A 271 20.12 9.45 31.33
C ASN A 271 19.74 8.39 32.39
N SER A 272 18.86 7.46 32.01
CA SER A 272 18.34 6.40 32.88
C SER A 272 19.41 5.39 33.36
N ASN A 273 20.57 5.35 32.70
CA ASN A 273 21.69 4.46 33.03
C ASN A 273 22.75 5.13 33.93
N SER A 274 22.42 6.27 34.55
CA SER A 274 23.36 7.06 35.37
C SER A 274 24.59 7.54 34.60
N THR A 275 24.43 7.79 33.30
CA THR A 275 25.47 8.32 32.42
C THR A 275 25.02 9.62 31.77
N TRP A 276 25.99 10.46 31.40
CA TRP A 276 25.72 11.69 30.67
C TRP A 276 25.54 11.38 29.19
N ASP A 277 24.43 11.82 28.62
CA ASP A 277 24.13 11.69 27.20
C ASP A 277 23.65 13.05 26.64
N PRO A 278 24.34 13.64 25.66
CA PRO A 278 25.65 13.22 25.13
C PRO A 278 26.76 13.23 26.20
N PRO A 279 27.93 12.57 25.95
CA PRO A 279 29.02 12.54 26.91
C PRO A 279 29.58 13.94 27.19
N VAL A 280 30.21 14.11 28.36
CA VAL A 280 30.80 15.39 28.79
C VAL A 280 31.73 15.96 27.70
N PRO A 281 31.52 17.21 27.25
CA PRO A 281 32.27 17.80 26.16
C PRO A 281 33.72 18.13 26.55
N LYS A 282 34.54 18.41 25.54
CA LYS A 282 35.94 18.83 25.71
C LYS A 282 36.15 20.24 25.18
N CYS A 283 36.96 21.04 25.87
CA CYS A 283 37.39 22.34 25.36
C CYS A 283 38.78 22.20 24.73
N ALA A 284 38.88 22.47 23.44
CA ALA A 284 40.16 22.44 22.70
C ALA A 284 40.65 23.85 22.41
N LYS A 285 41.95 24.05 22.55
CA LYS A 285 42.61 25.32 22.25
C LYS A 285 42.67 25.53 20.74
N GLY A 286 42.35 26.74 20.28
CA GLY A 286 42.48 27.11 18.87
C GLY A 286 41.17 27.57 18.23
N PRO A 287 41.21 27.99 16.95
CA PRO A 287 40.03 28.44 16.24
C PRO A 287 39.00 27.30 16.16
N ARG A 288 37.70 27.63 16.27
CA ARG A 288 36.63 26.66 16.00
C ARG A 288 36.93 26.00 14.64
N PRO A 289 36.82 24.67 14.51
CA PRO A 289 36.91 24.03 13.21
C PRO A 289 35.84 24.66 12.32
N THR A 290 36.29 25.56 11.45
CA THR A 290 35.48 26.05 10.36
C THR A 290 35.43 24.88 9.40
N TYR A 291 34.26 24.26 9.27
CA TYR A 291 34.03 23.34 8.18
C TYR A 291 34.16 24.14 6.89
N LYS A 292 35.37 24.23 6.35
CA LYS A 292 35.59 24.63 4.97
C LYS A 292 35.25 23.39 4.16
N PRO A 293 34.19 23.41 3.34
CA PRO A 293 33.96 22.32 2.41
C PRO A 293 35.22 22.12 1.57
N PRO A 294 35.54 20.89 1.16
CA PRO A 294 36.69 20.63 0.30
C PRO A 294 36.61 21.55 -0.92
N VAL A 295 37.77 22.03 -1.37
CA VAL A 295 37.88 23.06 -2.42
C VAL A 295 37.11 22.68 -3.70
N SER A 296 36.95 21.38 -3.94
CA SER A 296 36.14 20.80 -5.03
C SER A 296 34.65 21.15 -5.00
N ARG A 297 34.11 21.65 -3.88
CA ARG A 297 32.70 22.07 -3.77
C ARG A 297 32.48 23.57 -3.88
N TYR A 298 33.53 24.38 -4.10
CA TYR A 298 33.34 25.79 -4.38
C TYR A 298 32.83 26.00 -5.82
N PRO A 299 31.87 26.91 -6.04
CA PRO A 299 31.43 27.26 -7.40
C PRO A 299 32.63 27.76 -8.22
N GLY A 300 32.94 27.07 -9.32
CA GLY A 300 34.06 27.42 -10.22
C GLY A 300 35.31 26.55 -10.12
N TYR A 301 35.39 25.59 -9.18
CA TYR A 301 36.40 24.53 -9.24
C TYR A 301 35.88 23.31 -10.02
N PRO A 302 36.62 22.79 -11.01
CA PRO A 302 36.23 21.56 -11.70
C PRO A 302 36.23 20.39 -10.71
N ASN A 303 35.14 19.64 -10.69
CA ASN A 303 34.97 18.49 -9.81
C ASN A 303 35.96 17.39 -10.25
N PRO A 304 36.82 16.82 -9.38
CA PRO A 304 37.74 15.75 -9.78
C PRO A 304 37.03 14.49 -10.30
N ASP A 305 35.74 14.34 -10.00
CA ASP A 305 34.89 13.24 -10.48
C ASP A 305 34.29 13.49 -11.88
N GLU A 306 34.48 14.69 -12.46
CA GLU A 306 34.06 14.98 -13.85
C GLU A 306 35.12 14.59 -14.90
N GLY A 307 36.28 14.10 -14.46
CA GLY A 307 37.31 13.60 -15.34
C GLY A 307 37.22 12.09 -15.51
N MET A 308 36.76 11.64 -16.69
CA MET A 308 37.10 10.35 -17.30
C MET A 308 36.14 9.16 -17.13
N LEU A 309 34.82 9.36 -16.99
CA LEU A 309 33.85 8.28 -17.29
C LEU A 309 32.44 8.70 -17.76
N ASN A 310 32.23 9.93 -18.23
CA ASN A 310 30.93 10.38 -18.78
C ASN A 310 30.97 10.62 -20.30
N SER A 311 32.03 10.19 -21.00
CA SER A 311 32.20 10.31 -22.46
C SER A 311 32.02 8.98 -23.20
N LEU A 312 31.23 8.07 -22.65
CA LEU A 312 30.62 7.01 -23.44
C LEU A 312 29.17 7.43 -23.59
N ASP A 313 28.86 7.99 -24.77
CA ASP A 313 27.50 8.35 -25.14
C ASP A 313 26.53 7.23 -24.75
N GLU A 314 25.31 7.56 -24.31
CA GLU A 314 24.29 6.56 -23.93
C GLU A 314 24.12 5.45 -24.97
N TRP A 315 24.31 5.75 -26.25
CA TRP A 315 24.29 4.76 -27.33
C TRP A 315 25.47 3.78 -27.29
N ALA A 316 26.66 4.20 -26.86
CA ALA A 316 27.84 3.34 -26.71
C ALA A 316 27.64 2.35 -25.55
N ILE A 317 27.05 2.80 -24.43
CA ILE A 317 26.68 1.91 -23.31
C ILE A 317 25.63 0.91 -23.77
N ALA A 318 24.61 1.36 -24.52
CA ALA A 318 23.59 0.48 -25.08
C ALA A 318 24.21 -0.59 -26.02
N LEU A 319 25.16 -0.22 -26.87
CA LEU A 319 25.85 -1.17 -27.75
C LEU A 319 26.68 -2.20 -26.98
N ILE A 320 27.38 -1.78 -25.92
CA ILE A 320 28.16 -2.69 -25.07
C ILE A 320 27.24 -3.68 -24.35
N VAL A 321 26.11 -3.21 -23.82
CA VAL A 321 25.11 -4.08 -23.17
C VAL A 321 24.49 -5.05 -24.17
N ILE A 322 24.14 -4.59 -25.38
CA ILE A 322 23.62 -5.46 -26.44
C ILE A 322 24.65 -6.52 -26.84
N ALA A 323 25.92 -6.14 -27.00
CA ALA A 323 26.99 -7.08 -27.34
C ALA A 323 27.18 -8.16 -26.25
N ILE A 324 27.10 -7.78 -24.97
CA ILE A 324 27.16 -8.73 -23.86
C ILE A 324 25.95 -9.67 -23.87
N LEU A 325 24.73 -9.14 -24.03
CA LEU A 325 23.51 -9.95 -24.07
C LEU A 325 23.51 -10.93 -25.24
N VAL A 326 23.97 -10.50 -26.42
CA VAL A 326 24.13 -11.37 -27.60
C VAL A 326 25.20 -12.44 -27.34
N GLY A 327 26.33 -12.07 -26.74
CA GLY A 327 27.37 -13.02 -26.35
C GLY A 327 26.86 -14.10 -25.39
N VAL A 328 26.12 -13.70 -24.36
CA VAL A 328 25.50 -14.62 -23.40
C VAL A 328 24.46 -15.52 -24.07
N ALA A 329 23.65 -14.99 -24.99
CA ALA A 329 22.68 -15.77 -25.77
C ALA A 329 23.37 -16.81 -26.67
N ILE A 330 24.48 -16.46 -27.32
CA ILE A 330 25.26 -17.40 -28.15
C ILE A 330 25.88 -18.50 -27.29
N ILE A 331 26.49 -18.14 -26.15
CA ILE A 331 27.10 -19.11 -25.23
C ILE A 331 26.03 -20.05 -24.67
N SER A 332 24.91 -19.53 -24.18
CA SER A 332 23.81 -20.33 -23.65
C SER A 332 23.18 -21.23 -24.71
N PHE A 333 23.00 -20.76 -25.95
CA PHE A 333 22.53 -21.60 -27.06
C PHE A 333 23.55 -22.67 -27.46
N GLY A 334 24.84 -22.32 -27.46
CA GLY A 334 25.94 -23.27 -27.67
C GLY A 334 25.98 -24.35 -26.60
N LEU A 335 25.86 -23.96 -25.32
CA LEU A 335 25.78 -24.87 -24.18
C LEU A 335 24.53 -25.75 -24.28
N HIS A 336 23.39 -25.18 -24.67
CA HIS A 336 22.15 -25.92 -24.84
C HIS A 336 22.28 -26.96 -25.96
N ARG A 337 22.84 -26.60 -27.13
CA ARG A 337 23.13 -27.55 -28.21
C ARG A 337 24.16 -28.61 -27.82
N TYR A 338 25.17 -28.23 -27.04
CA TYR A 338 26.16 -29.17 -26.50
C TYR A 338 25.52 -30.18 -25.55
N LEU A 339 24.67 -29.73 -24.63
CA LEU A 339 23.90 -30.59 -23.72
C LEU A 339 22.92 -31.50 -24.49
N GLN A 340 22.27 -31.00 -25.53
CA GLN A 340 21.40 -31.83 -26.39
C GLN A 340 22.20 -32.90 -27.15
N ARG A 341 23.41 -32.57 -27.64
CA ARG A 341 24.32 -33.56 -28.25
C ARG A 341 24.82 -34.59 -27.23
N ARG A 342 25.06 -34.18 -25.98
CA ARG A 342 25.44 -35.09 -24.89
C ARG A 342 24.29 -36.04 -24.53
N LYS A 343 23.05 -35.56 -24.49
CA LYS A 343 21.85 -36.41 -24.34
C LYS A 343 21.71 -37.43 -25.49
N LYS A 344 21.96 -37.03 -26.74
CA LYS A 344 21.97 -37.95 -27.89
C LYS A 344 23.11 -38.97 -27.88
N LYS A 345 24.26 -38.67 -27.26
CA LYS A 345 25.36 -39.64 -27.09
C LYS A 345 25.17 -40.56 -25.88
N GLY A 346 24.44 -40.14 -24.85
CA GLY A 346 24.09 -40.96 -23.70
C GLY A 346 23.03 -42.03 -23.97
N THR A 347 22.31 -41.96 -25.09
CA THR A 347 21.27 -42.94 -25.47
C THR A 347 21.80 -44.14 -26.26
N TYR A 348 23.08 -44.15 -26.66
CA TYR A 348 23.73 -45.28 -27.35
C TYR A 348 24.61 -46.13 -26.42
N LEU A 349 24.66 -45.81 -25.11
CA LEU A 349 25.51 -46.50 -24.11
C LEU A 349 24.71 -47.16 -22.99
N THR A 350 23.38 -47.20 -23.11
CA THR A 350 22.46 -47.82 -22.12
C THR A 350 21.61 -48.93 -22.74
N ASP A 351 22.12 -49.62 -23.77
CA ASP A 351 21.44 -50.76 -24.41
C ASP A 351 22.38 -51.97 -24.54
N GLU A 352 23.18 -52.27 -23.50
CA GLU A 352 24.00 -53.49 -23.51
C GLU A 352 24.28 -54.16 -22.15
N THR A 353 23.68 -53.70 -21.03
CA THR A 353 23.89 -54.37 -19.74
C THR A 353 22.64 -54.39 -18.88
N HIS A 354 21.66 -55.22 -19.22
CA HIS A 354 20.69 -55.74 -18.26
C HIS A 354 20.13 -57.08 -18.74
N ARG A 355 20.75 -58.19 -18.34
CA ARG A 355 20.00 -59.42 -18.04
C ARG A 355 20.78 -60.37 -17.12
N GLU A 356 20.14 -60.65 -15.99
CA GLU A 356 20.21 -61.86 -15.15
C GLU A 356 21.51 -62.19 -14.38
N VAL A 357 21.46 -62.07 -13.04
CA VAL A 357 21.53 -63.21 -12.11
C VAL A 357 20.76 -62.88 -10.82
N ASN A 358 19.95 -63.86 -10.38
CA ASN A 358 19.10 -63.88 -9.18
C ASN A 358 19.84 -64.41 -7.93
N PHE A 359 19.37 -63.95 -6.76
CA PHE A 359 19.19 -64.64 -5.46
C PHE A 359 20.36 -65.01 -4.49
N THR A 360 20.03 -64.74 -3.21
CA THR A 360 20.44 -65.33 -1.90
C THR A 360 21.84 -65.12 -1.32
N SER A 361 21.95 -64.35 -0.21
CA SER A 361 22.07 -64.91 1.15
C SER A 361 22.06 -63.81 2.25
N LEU A 362 20.94 -63.73 2.98
CA LEU A 362 20.74 -63.56 4.44
C LEU A 362 19.42 -62.85 4.73
#